data_AF-A0A417XS74-F1
#
_entry.id   AF-A0A417XS74-F1
#
_cell.length_a   1.000
_cell.length_b   1.000
_cell.length_c   1.000
_cell.angle_alpha   90.00
_cell.angle_beta   90.00
_cell.angle_gamma   90.00
#
_symmetry.space_group_name_H-M   'P 1'
#
loop_
_entity.id
_entity.type
_entity.pdbx_description
1 polymer ?
#
loop_
_entity_poly.entity_id
_entity_poly.type
_entity_poly.pdbx_seq_one_letter_code
_entity_poly.pdbx_strand_id
1 'polypeptide(L)'
;MVKQAPEDRNLAPEQFPELNRQFYGGSLAPHDYLMQRYRSLFLAVQAPTRLREAFDERLSIGEVHATWSTPDEWDDVALRDYVSAESTVLLHHTAEALFRLYLAHAESPECPWLAVARLRIPSHFKKKVEAFLVDRRSAESAASLMNAFVGHPTPGEDDEKWTAIKDGLVLLMAHLGRRLLDEGPLYNSAKHGLSVLPGAAALAWGDQGGPLSVSADGPSITYLTVADGRRGKRWFQKTVWLNPEQTLVLTSVAIRQLANLWAVAKHRYLDEPWDATQMRWVTADGVKAILQPPSDSGVTVAVPSMGMELLYYLDDVEGS
;
A
#
# COMPACT_ATOMS: atom_id res chain seq x y z
N MET A 1 14.12 27.71 12.48
CA MET A 1 15.37 26.92 12.29
C MET A 1 15.10 25.49 12.73
N VAL A 2 15.05 24.55 11.78
CA VAL A 2 15.00 23.12 12.10
C VAL A 2 16.34 22.76 12.75
N LYS A 3 16.32 22.14 13.95
CA LYS A 3 17.55 21.63 14.57
C LYS A 3 18.16 20.58 13.64
N GLN A 4 19.36 20.83 13.15
CA GLN A 4 20.13 19.86 12.39
C GLN A 4 20.36 18.61 13.25
N ALA A 5 20.07 17.44 12.67
CA ALA A 5 20.24 16.19 13.39
C ALA A 5 21.74 15.99 13.69
N PRO A 6 22.11 15.36 14.83
CA PRO A 6 23.53 15.15 15.19
C PRO A 6 24.35 14.48 14.09
N GLU A 7 23.75 13.55 13.35
CA GLU A 7 24.32 12.83 12.22
C GLU A 7 24.57 13.69 10.98
N ASP A 8 23.91 14.84 10.87
CA ASP A 8 24.05 15.75 9.72
C ASP A 8 25.20 16.75 9.91
N ARG A 9 25.84 16.75 11.08
CA ARG A 9 26.95 17.67 11.38
C ARG A 9 28.13 17.38 10.46
N ASN A 10 28.61 18.43 9.79
CA ASN A 10 29.77 18.37 8.89
C ASN A 10 29.59 17.44 7.68
N LEU A 11 28.35 17.15 7.25
CA LEU A 11 28.12 16.53 5.93
C LEU A 11 28.67 17.45 4.84
N ALA A 12 29.45 16.89 3.92
CA ALA A 12 30.02 17.59 2.78
C ALA A 12 29.00 17.61 1.62
N PRO A 13 28.36 18.74 1.30
CA PRO A 13 27.35 18.82 0.25
C PRO A 13 27.88 18.46 -1.14
N GLU A 14 29.19 18.59 -1.34
CA GLU A 14 29.90 18.20 -2.57
C GLU A 14 29.73 16.71 -2.92
N GLN A 15 29.37 15.87 -1.94
CA GLN A 15 29.10 14.45 -2.14
C GLN A 15 27.68 14.17 -2.68
N PHE A 16 26.74 15.10 -2.54
CA PHE A 16 25.33 14.87 -2.86
C PHE A 16 25.07 14.53 -4.33
N PRO A 17 25.72 15.17 -5.33
CA PRO A 17 25.53 14.79 -6.73
C PRO A 17 25.93 13.34 -7.03
N GLU A 18 27.00 12.83 -6.41
CA GLU A 18 27.43 11.45 -6.57
C GLU A 18 26.47 10.47 -5.88
N LEU A 19 26.01 10.81 -4.67
CA LEU A 19 24.98 10.01 -3.99
C LEU A 19 23.68 9.94 -4.80
N ASN A 20 23.27 11.04 -5.44
CA ASN A 20 22.10 11.05 -6.31
C ASN A 20 22.31 10.15 -7.54
N ARG A 21 23.49 10.23 -8.19
CA ARG A 21 23.83 9.32 -9.31
C ARG A 21 23.74 7.85 -8.90
N GLN A 22 24.23 7.49 -7.72
CA GLN A 22 24.14 6.11 -7.22
C GLN A 22 22.71 5.70 -6.90
N PHE A 23 21.94 6.57 -6.24
CA PHE A 23 20.57 6.29 -5.84
C PHE A 23 19.65 6.07 -7.06
N TYR A 24 19.78 6.89 -8.09
CA TYR A 24 18.94 6.84 -9.29
C TYR A 24 19.52 5.99 -10.43
N GLY A 25 20.82 5.74 -10.44
CA GLY A 25 21.55 4.99 -11.46
C GLY A 25 21.62 3.48 -11.22
N GLY A 26 21.10 2.99 -10.09
CA GLY A 26 21.01 1.55 -9.81
C GLY A 26 20.20 0.81 -10.88
N SER A 27 20.55 -0.46 -11.13
CA SER A 27 19.92 -1.29 -12.18
C SER A 27 18.47 -1.69 -11.90
N LEU A 28 17.96 -1.43 -10.70
CA LEU A 28 16.61 -1.79 -10.29
C LEU A 28 15.97 -0.62 -9.54
N ALA A 29 15.04 0.08 -10.20
CA ALA A 29 14.28 1.14 -9.55
C ALA A 29 13.23 0.56 -8.57
N PRO A 30 12.77 1.33 -7.57
CA PRO A 30 11.78 0.85 -6.61
C PRO A 30 10.47 0.35 -7.25
N HIS A 31 10.02 1.03 -8.31
CA HIS A 31 8.81 0.63 -9.04
C HIS A 31 9.01 -0.65 -9.85
N ASP A 32 10.21 -0.92 -10.38
CA ASP A 32 10.51 -2.17 -11.09
C ASP A 32 10.47 -3.36 -10.13
N TYR A 33 11.08 -3.23 -8.95
CA TYR A 33 11.02 -4.27 -7.92
C TYR A 33 9.57 -4.62 -7.55
N LEU A 34 8.75 -3.60 -7.29
CA LEU A 34 7.34 -3.79 -6.94
C LEU A 34 6.53 -4.33 -8.13
N MET A 35 6.85 -3.92 -9.36
CA MET A 35 6.22 -4.42 -10.57
C MET A 35 6.49 -5.91 -10.78
N GLN A 36 7.69 -6.40 -10.47
CA GLN A 36 7.96 -7.84 -10.56
C GLN A 36 7.14 -8.63 -9.54
N ARG A 37 7.05 -8.17 -8.29
CA ARG A 37 6.17 -8.79 -7.28
C ARG A 37 4.70 -8.77 -7.72
N TYR A 38 4.25 -7.65 -8.29
CA TYR A 38 2.92 -7.51 -8.84
C TYR A 38 2.65 -8.51 -9.98
N ARG A 39 3.57 -8.67 -10.93
CA ARG A 39 3.44 -9.62 -12.04
C ARG A 39 3.37 -11.06 -11.56
N SER A 40 4.21 -11.44 -10.59
CA SER A 40 4.18 -12.79 -10.00
C SER A 40 2.82 -13.07 -9.35
N LEU A 41 2.30 -12.12 -8.57
CA LEU A 41 0.99 -12.27 -7.92
C LEU A 41 -0.17 -12.24 -8.93
N PHE A 42 -0.08 -11.39 -9.96
CA PHE A 42 -1.08 -11.33 -11.03
C PHE A 42 -1.14 -12.65 -11.82
N LEU A 43 0.01 -13.29 -12.05
CA LEU A 43 0.07 -14.61 -12.67
C LEU A 43 -0.62 -15.67 -11.80
N ALA A 44 -0.42 -15.63 -10.47
CA ALA A 44 -1.11 -16.52 -9.54
C ALA A 44 -2.64 -16.38 -9.59
N VAL A 45 -3.15 -15.17 -9.89
CA VAL A 45 -4.59 -14.92 -10.08
C VAL A 45 -5.08 -15.36 -11.46
N GLN A 46 -4.37 -15.03 -12.53
CA GLN A 46 -4.87 -15.19 -13.91
C GLN A 46 -4.58 -16.56 -14.52
N ALA A 47 -3.54 -17.25 -14.04
CA ALA A 47 -3.12 -18.53 -14.60
C ALA A 47 -2.68 -19.51 -13.49
N PRO A 48 -3.57 -19.84 -12.54
CA PRO A 48 -3.25 -20.73 -11.42
C PRO A 48 -2.78 -22.11 -11.87
N THR A 49 -3.42 -22.68 -12.91
CA THR A 49 -3.05 -23.99 -13.48
C THR A 49 -1.65 -23.97 -14.08
N ARG A 50 -1.32 -22.95 -14.88
CA ARG A 50 0.03 -22.83 -15.48
C ARG A 50 1.11 -22.64 -14.41
N LEU A 51 0.78 -21.92 -13.35
CA LEU A 51 1.69 -21.76 -12.22
C LEU A 51 1.95 -23.11 -11.56
N ARG A 52 0.90 -23.90 -11.30
CA ARG A 52 1.01 -25.26 -10.74
C ARG A 52 1.84 -26.18 -11.63
N GLU A 53 1.56 -26.23 -12.92
CA GLU A 53 2.32 -27.03 -13.90
C GLU A 53 3.82 -26.68 -13.86
N ALA A 54 4.18 -25.40 -13.71
CA ALA A 54 5.57 -24.99 -13.59
C ALA A 54 6.26 -25.46 -12.28
N PHE A 55 5.50 -25.71 -11.22
CA PHE A 55 5.99 -26.26 -9.95
C PHE A 55 6.13 -27.79 -9.96
N ASP A 56 5.39 -28.48 -10.85
CA ASP A 56 5.50 -29.93 -11.05
C ASP A 56 6.79 -30.32 -11.78
N GLU A 57 7.44 -29.36 -12.44
CA GLU A 57 8.75 -29.53 -13.06
C GLU A 57 9.89 -29.44 -12.02
N ARG A 58 10.97 -30.19 -12.25
CA ARG A 58 12.20 -30.05 -11.45
C ARG A 58 12.83 -28.70 -11.75
N LEU A 59 12.80 -27.79 -10.77
CA LEU A 59 13.48 -26.51 -10.89
C LEU A 59 14.93 -26.60 -10.43
N SER A 60 15.78 -25.78 -11.03
CA SER A 60 17.20 -25.68 -10.69
C SER A 60 17.65 -24.24 -10.56
N ILE A 61 18.39 -23.95 -9.48
CA ILE A 61 19.14 -22.71 -9.31
C ILE A 61 20.60 -23.09 -9.10
N GLY A 62 21.43 -22.94 -10.13
CA GLY A 62 22.79 -23.47 -10.13
C GLY A 62 22.78 -24.99 -9.95
N GLU A 63 23.50 -25.47 -8.92
CA GLU A 63 23.55 -26.90 -8.55
C GLU A 63 22.42 -27.33 -7.61
N VAL A 64 21.61 -26.37 -7.10
CA VAL A 64 20.48 -26.68 -6.24
C VAL A 64 19.31 -27.11 -7.11
N HIS A 65 18.80 -28.30 -6.86
CA HIS A 65 17.61 -28.83 -7.50
C HIS A 65 16.49 -28.94 -6.49
N ALA A 66 15.31 -28.49 -6.88
CA ALA A 66 14.09 -28.61 -6.10
C ALA A 66 13.02 -29.31 -6.95
N THR A 67 12.36 -30.29 -6.35
CA THR A 67 11.07 -30.77 -6.80
C THR A 67 10.10 -30.39 -5.70
N TRP A 68 9.10 -29.60 -6.04
CA TRP A 68 8.06 -29.29 -5.08
C TRP A 68 6.96 -30.31 -5.28
N SER A 69 6.73 -31.15 -4.27
CA SER A 69 5.50 -31.93 -4.23
C SER A 69 4.36 -30.94 -4.01
N THR A 70 3.66 -30.55 -5.08
CA THR A 70 2.37 -29.92 -4.89
C THR A 70 1.51 -30.93 -4.14
N PRO A 71 0.94 -30.61 -2.97
CA PRO A 71 -0.05 -31.47 -2.35
C PRO A 71 -1.12 -31.81 -3.40
N ASP A 72 -1.64 -33.05 -3.40
CA ASP A 72 -2.74 -33.42 -4.32
C ASP A 72 -3.90 -32.40 -4.21
N GLU A 73 -4.05 -31.83 -3.01
CA GLU A 73 -4.89 -30.69 -2.64
C GLU A 73 -4.14 -29.34 -2.72
N TRP A 74 -3.62 -28.96 -3.88
CA TRP A 74 -3.50 -27.53 -4.18
C TRP A 74 -4.94 -27.00 -4.28
N ASP A 75 -5.55 -26.75 -3.12
CA ASP A 75 -6.92 -26.27 -3.00
C ASP A 75 -6.96 -24.82 -3.50
N ASP A 76 -7.93 -24.51 -4.37
CA ASP A 76 -8.21 -23.16 -4.83
C ASP A 76 -8.40 -22.20 -3.64
N VAL A 77 -8.83 -22.73 -2.49
CA VAL A 77 -8.89 -22.01 -1.20
C VAL A 77 -7.51 -21.52 -0.76
N ALA A 78 -6.50 -22.39 -0.71
CA ALA A 78 -5.15 -22.02 -0.24
C ALA A 78 -4.48 -20.99 -1.16
N LEU A 79 -4.72 -21.09 -2.48
CA LEU A 79 -4.24 -20.10 -3.43
C LEU A 79 -4.95 -18.75 -3.28
N ARG A 80 -6.27 -18.74 -3.13
CA ARG A 80 -7.06 -17.53 -2.88
C ARG A 80 -6.62 -16.83 -1.59
N ASP A 81 -6.34 -17.62 -0.57
CA ASP A 81 -5.87 -17.17 0.73
C ASP A 81 -4.47 -16.55 0.65
N TYR A 82 -3.55 -17.21 -0.05
CA TYR A 82 -2.25 -16.65 -0.40
C TYR A 82 -2.38 -15.33 -1.16
N VAL A 83 -3.22 -15.28 -2.20
CA VAL A 83 -3.44 -14.08 -3.01
C VAL A 83 -3.98 -12.93 -2.16
N SER A 84 -4.88 -13.23 -1.21
CA SER A 84 -5.47 -12.22 -0.32
C SER A 84 -4.44 -11.63 0.63
N ALA A 85 -3.63 -12.48 1.27
CA ALA A 85 -2.54 -12.03 2.14
C ALA A 85 -1.46 -11.26 1.35
N GLU A 86 -0.99 -11.81 0.24
CA GLU A 86 0.13 -11.24 -0.51
C GLU A 86 -0.27 -9.94 -1.24
N SER A 87 -1.50 -9.83 -1.75
CA SER A 87 -2.01 -8.56 -2.30
C SER A 87 -2.05 -7.45 -1.25
N THR A 88 -2.48 -7.76 -0.02
CA THR A 88 -2.51 -6.83 1.11
C THR A 88 -1.09 -6.36 1.48
N VAL A 89 -0.15 -7.31 1.56
CA VAL A 89 1.26 -7.03 1.85
C VAL A 89 1.89 -6.17 0.75
N LEU A 90 1.62 -6.50 -0.52
CA LEU A 90 2.17 -5.78 -1.65
C LEU A 90 1.61 -4.37 -1.77
N LEU A 91 0.32 -4.17 -1.53
CA LEU A 91 -0.29 -2.84 -1.51
C LEU A 91 0.35 -1.97 -0.43
N HIS A 92 0.50 -2.50 0.79
CA HIS A 92 1.15 -1.79 1.89
C HIS A 92 2.59 -1.42 1.57
N HIS A 93 3.37 -2.36 1.04
CA HIS A 93 4.75 -2.11 0.66
C HIS A 93 4.82 -1.01 -0.42
N THR A 94 3.94 -1.07 -1.42
CA THR A 94 3.87 -0.07 -2.49
C THR A 94 3.48 1.30 -1.93
N ALA A 95 2.47 1.35 -1.07
CA ALA A 95 2.02 2.58 -0.42
C ALA A 95 3.14 3.21 0.43
N GLU A 96 3.83 2.40 1.23
CA GLU A 96 4.94 2.87 2.07
C GLU A 96 6.10 3.38 1.21
N ALA A 97 6.49 2.66 0.16
CA ALA A 97 7.53 3.09 -0.77
C ALA A 97 7.17 4.41 -1.44
N LEU A 98 5.92 4.55 -1.90
CA LEU A 98 5.40 5.77 -2.52
C LEU A 98 5.42 6.96 -1.57
N PHE A 99 4.92 6.78 -0.34
CA PHE A 99 4.93 7.84 0.66
C PHE A 99 6.34 8.23 1.08
N ARG A 100 7.24 7.27 1.29
CA ARG A 100 8.63 7.55 1.65
C ARG A 100 9.32 8.35 0.55
N LEU A 101 9.13 7.96 -0.70
CA LEU A 101 9.73 8.66 -1.82
C LEU A 101 9.12 10.06 -1.98
N TYR A 102 7.80 10.20 -1.92
CA TYR A 102 7.13 11.51 -1.93
C TYR A 102 7.65 12.43 -0.82
N LEU A 103 7.64 11.97 0.44
CA LEU A 103 8.11 12.78 1.57
C LEU A 103 9.59 13.15 1.47
N ALA A 104 10.41 12.35 0.79
CA ALA A 104 11.80 12.66 0.51
C ALA A 104 12.01 13.67 -0.63
N HIS A 105 10.97 13.95 -1.43
CA HIS A 105 11.01 14.86 -2.58
C HIS A 105 10.15 16.11 -2.41
N ALA A 106 9.23 16.11 -1.44
CA ALA A 106 8.25 17.16 -1.20
C ALA A 106 8.89 18.56 -1.07
N GLU A 107 10.04 18.64 -0.39
CA GLU A 107 10.80 19.88 -0.15
C GLU A 107 11.98 20.06 -1.14
N SER A 108 12.10 19.19 -2.15
CA SER A 108 13.22 19.19 -3.12
C SER A 108 14.62 19.28 -2.48
N PRO A 109 14.98 18.39 -1.54
CA PRO A 109 16.28 18.44 -0.88
C PRO A 109 17.41 18.12 -1.85
N GLU A 110 18.62 18.65 -1.61
CA GLU A 110 19.80 18.41 -2.46
C GLU A 110 20.20 16.92 -2.54
N CYS A 111 19.88 16.13 -1.50
CA CYS A 111 20.11 14.69 -1.48
C CYS A 111 18.88 13.91 -0.98
N PRO A 112 18.00 13.45 -1.90
CA PRO A 112 16.82 12.68 -1.55
C PRO A 112 17.13 11.34 -0.89
N TRP A 113 18.28 10.73 -1.19
CA TRP A 113 18.66 9.46 -0.58
C TRP A 113 18.84 9.59 0.95
N LEU A 114 19.47 10.67 1.41
CA LEU A 114 19.53 11.01 2.84
C LEU A 114 18.14 11.28 3.41
N ALA A 115 17.28 11.99 2.69
CA ALA A 115 15.91 12.24 3.13
C ALA A 115 15.10 10.94 3.31
N VAL A 116 15.23 9.96 2.39
CA VAL A 116 14.63 8.62 2.54
C VAL A 116 15.21 7.91 3.76
N ALA A 117 16.53 7.95 3.97
CA ALA A 117 17.19 7.29 5.09
C ALA A 117 16.70 7.83 6.45
N ARG A 118 16.40 9.13 6.55
CA ARG A 118 15.83 9.75 7.76
C ARG A 118 14.42 9.27 8.09
N LEU A 119 13.68 8.73 7.12
CA LEU A 119 12.33 8.20 7.33
C LEU A 119 12.34 6.78 7.94
N ARG A 120 13.49 6.15 8.18
CA ARG A 120 13.58 4.75 8.63
C ARG A 120 12.87 4.46 9.96
N ILE A 121 12.70 5.46 10.82
CA ILE A 121 12.01 5.31 12.11
C ILE A 121 10.49 5.23 11.86
N PRO A 122 9.83 4.09 12.13
CA PRO A 122 8.41 3.89 11.78
C PRO A 122 7.47 4.93 12.39
N SER A 123 7.70 5.32 13.65
CA SER A 123 6.87 6.33 14.33
C SER A 123 6.99 7.72 13.70
N HIS A 124 8.19 8.11 13.25
CA HIS A 124 8.39 9.38 12.56
C HIS A 124 7.74 9.39 11.19
N PHE A 125 7.85 8.27 10.47
CA PHE A 125 7.17 8.09 9.18
C PHE A 125 5.66 8.21 9.33
N LYS A 126 5.04 7.50 10.29
CA LYS A 126 3.60 7.57 10.56
C LYS A 126 3.13 8.99 10.86
N LYS A 127 3.85 9.73 11.72
CA LYS A 127 3.54 11.15 12.00
C LYS A 127 3.56 12.03 10.76
N LYS A 128 4.50 11.80 9.83
CA LYS A 128 4.53 12.54 8.56
C LYS A 128 3.37 12.17 7.64
N VAL A 129 2.95 10.90 7.62
CA VAL A 129 1.75 10.47 6.89
C VAL A 129 0.49 11.11 7.49
N GLU A 130 0.35 11.11 8.82
CA GLU A 130 -0.75 11.79 9.53
C GLU A 130 -0.79 13.29 9.20
N ALA A 131 0.35 13.98 9.27
CA ALA A 131 0.46 15.40 8.93
C ALA A 131 0.05 15.66 7.47
N PHE A 132 0.50 14.83 6.53
CA PHE A 132 0.04 14.90 5.14
C PHE A 132 -1.47 14.71 5.06
N LEU A 133 -2.05 13.71 5.75
CA LEU A 133 -3.49 13.49 5.71
C LEU A 133 -4.26 14.71 6.23
N VAL A 134 -3.78 15.42 7.25
CA VAL A 134 -4.42 16.66 7.72
C VAL A 134 -4.32 17.76 6.66
N ASP A 135 -3.13 17.96 6.08
CA ASP A 135 -2.83 19.14 5.27
C ASP A 135 -2.99 18.95 3.75
N ARG A 136 -3.29 17.75 3.25
CA ARG A 136 -3.31 17.37 1.82
C ARG A 136 -4.13 18.27 0.87
N ARG A 137 -5.01 19.12 1.39
CA ARG A 137 -5.84 20.05 0.61
C ARG A 137 -5.33 21.49 0.65
N SER A 138 -4.31 21.79 1.45
CA SER A 138 -3.66 23.09 1.42
C SER A 138 -3.02 23.32 0.05
N ALA A 139 -2.96 24.59 -0.37
CA ALA A 139 -2.34 24.95 -1.64
C ALA A 139 -0.86 24.52 -1.69
N GLU A 140 -0.15 24.63 -0.56
CA GLU A 140 1.25 24.23 -0.42
C GLU A 140 1.42 22.71 -0.56
N SER A 141 0.63 21.91 0.16
CA SER A 141 0.69 20.45 0.09
C SER A 141 0.34 19.94 -1.32
N ALA A 142 -0.69 20.52 -1.94
CA ALA A 142 -1.07 20.16 -3.30
C ALA A 142 -0.01 20.54 -4.34
N ALA A 143 0.62 21.71 -4.20
CA ALA A 143 1.72 22.14 -5.07
C ALA A 143 2.96 21.24 -4.90
N SER A 144 3.31 20.90 -3.66
CA SER A 144 4.41 19.97 -3.37
C SER A 144 4.16 18.58 -3.96
N LEU A 145 2.92 18.08 -3.84
CA LEU A 145 2.49 16.82 -4.44
C LEU A 145 2.61 16.85 -5.97
N MET A 146 2.09 17.89 -6.62
CA MET A 146 2.21 18.05 -8.07
C MET A 146 3.68 18.14 -8.50
N ASN A 147 4.49 18.94 -7.82
CA ASN A 147 5.91 19.07 -8.13
C ASN A 147 6.66 17.73 -8.01
N ALA A 148 6.32 16.89 -7.03
CA ALA A 148 6.98 15.59 -6.86
C ALA A 148 6.57 14.57 -7.94
N PHE A 149 5.28 14.49 -8.28
CA PHE A 149 4.75 13.45 -9.16
C PHE A 149 4.71 13.82 -10.64
N VAL A 150 4.52 15.11 -10.92
CA VAL A 150 4.30 15.65 -12.26
C VAL A 150 5.47 16.52 -12.71
N GLY A 151 6.19 17.14 -11.78
CA GLY A 151 7.18 18.18 -12.09
C GLY A 151 6.52 19.57 -12.18
N HIS A 152 7.17 20.52 -12.84
CA HIS A 152 6.61 21.85 -13.07
C HIS A 152 5.65 21.80 -14.27
N PRO A 153 4.33 21.96 -14.10
CA PRO A 153 3.44 22.19 -15.24
C PRO A 153 3.85 23.50 -15.90
N THR A 154 4.03 23.48 -17.22
CA THR A 154 4.30 24.69 -17.99
C THR A 154 3.08 25.61 -17.88
N PRO A 155 3.22 26.88 -17.44
CA PRO A 155 2.08 27.80 -17.39
C PRO A 155 1.44 27.96 -18.77
N GLY A 156 0.14 27.71 -18.89
CA GLY A 156 -0.63 27.89 -20.13
C GLY A 156 -1.22 26.63 -20.77
N GLU A 157 -0.95 25.44 -20.22
CA GLU A 157 -1.62 24.19 -20.64
C GLU A 157 -2.83 23.88 -19.75
N ASP A 158 -3.97 23.56 -20.38
CA ASP A 158 -5.19 22.91 -19.84
C ASP A 158 -5.32 22.79 -18.30
N ASP A 159 -5.75 23.88 -17.67
CA ASP A 159 -5.97 23.97 -16.21
C ASP A 159 -6.94 22.89 -15.68
N GLU A 160 -7.88 22.42 -16.50
CA GLU A 160 -8.84 21.40 -16.14
C GLU A 160 -8.16 20.03 -15.99
N LYS A 161 -7.33 19.66 -16.97
CA LYS A 161 -6.53 18.43 -16.91
C LYS A 161 -5.61 18.42 -15.69
N TRP A 162 -4.90 19.51 -15.42
CA TRP A 162 -4.00 19.57 -14.24
C TRP A 162 -4.76 19.49 -12.93
N THR A 163 -5.93 20.12 -12.86
CA THR A 163 -6.80 20.02 -11.69
C THR A 163 -7.28 18.59 -11.47
N ALA A 164 -7.70 17.88 -12.53
CA ALA A 164 -8.12 16.49 -12.43
C ALA A 164 -6.99 15.55 -11.96
N ILE A 165 -5.76 15.79 -12.41
CA ILE A 165 -4.57 15.03 -11.97
C ILE A 165 -4.26 15.29 -10.49
N LYS A 166 -4.23 16.58 -10.09
CA LYS A 166 -4.03 16.99 -8.70
C LYS A 166 -5.04 16.32 -7.78
N ASP A 167 -6.32 16.39 -8.13
CA ASP A 167 -7.39 15.82 -7.31
C ASP A 167 -7.31 14.28 -7.27
N GLY A 168 -6.88 13.65 -8.37
CA GLY A 168 -6.57 12.23 -8.43
C GLY A 168 -5.45 11.81 -7.49
N LEU A 169 -4.32 12.52 -7.52
CA LEU A 169 -3.17 12.26 -6.64
C LEU A 169 -3.53 12.48 -5.17
N VAL A 170 -4.23 13.57 -4.84
CA VAL A 170 -4.70 13.85 -3.47
C VAL A 170 -5.61 12.72 -2.99
N LEU A 171 -6.55 12.26 -3.82
CA LEU A 171 -7.46 11.18 -3.45
C LEU A 171 -6.74 9.84 -3.28
N LEU A 172 -5.85 9.48 -4.21
CA LEU A 172 -5.05 8.26 -4.15
C LEU A 172 -4.16 8.24 -2.90
N MET A 173 -3.37 9.29 -2.69
CA MET A 173 -2.47 9.39 -1.54
C MET A 173 -3.26 9.41 -0.23
N ALA A 174 -4.41 10.10 -0.17
CA ALA A 174 -5.27 10.08 1.01
C ALA A 174 -5.81 8.68 1.33
N HIS A 175 -6.11 7.88 0.30
CA HIS A 175 -6.56 6.50 0.48
C HIS A 175 -5.41 5.62 0.98
N LEU A 176 -4.26 5.64 0.30
CA LEU A 176 -3.08 4.87 0.68
C LEU A 176 -2.56 5.23 2.08
N GLY A 177 -2.58 6.52 2.43
CA GLY A 177 -2.14 7.00 3.74
C GLY A 177 -3.03 6.49 4.87
N ARG A 178 -4.36 6.47 4.68
CA ARG A 178 -5.28 5.87 5.64
C ARG A 178 -5.04 4.38 5.82
N ARG A 179 -4.89 3.64 4.71
CA ARG A 179 -4.54 2.20 4.74
C ARG A 179 -3.29 1.95 5.59
N LEU A 180 -2.20 2.68 5.34
CA LEU A 180 -0.94 2.52 6.09
C LEU A 180 -1.09 2.75 7.61
N LEU A 181 -1.96 3.67 8.02
CA LEU A 181 -2.16 3.99 9.43
C LEU A 181 -3.14 3.02 10.10
N ASP A 182 -4.26 2.73 9.44
CA ASP A 182 -5.39 1.98 9.99
C ASP A 182 -5.15 0.46 9.94
N GLU A 183 -4.46 -0.02 8.91
CA GLU A 183 -4.25 -1.46 8.64
C GLU A 183 -2.86 -1.97 9.06
N GLY A 184 -2.09 -1.18 9.81
CA GLY A 184 -0.77 -1.59 10.29
C GLY A 184 -0.72 -2.96 11.00
N PRO A 185 -1.66 -3.28 11.91
CA PRO A 185 -1.76 -4.62 12.52
C PRO A 185 -2.07 -5.73 11.52
N LEU A 186 -2.96 -5.47 10.55
CA LEU A 186 -3.31 -6.41 9.47
C LEU A 186 -2.07 -6.71 8.61
N TYR A 187 -1.36 -5.67 8.17
CA TYR A 187 -0.12 -5.79 7.42
C TYR A 187 0.95 -6.60 8.16
N ASN A 188 1.18 -6.30 9.45
CA ASN A 188 2.18 -7.02 10.24
C ASN A 188 1.81 -8.50 10.40
N SER A 189 0.53 -8.81 10.60
CA SER A 189 0.04 -10.19 10.71
C SER A 189 0.25 -10.94 9.40
N ALA A 190 -0.18 -10.35 8.27
CA ALA A 190 -0.03 -10.94 6.94
C ALA A 190 1.44 -11.11 6.52
N LYS A 191 2.28 -10.09 6.73
CA LYS A 191 3.71 -10.10 6.37
C LYS A 191 4.49 -11.21 7.08
N HIS A 192 4.18 -11.47 8.35
CA HIS A 192 4.93 -12.44 9.15
C HIS A 192 4.31 -13.85 9.12
N GLY A 193 3.19 -14.05 8.41
CA GLY A 193 2.43 -15.31 8.47
C GLY A 193 1.94 -15.64 9.88
N LEU A 194 1.93 -14.65 10.78
CA LEU A 194 1.59 -14.83 12.18
C LEU A 194 0.09 -14.58 12.34
N SER A 195 -0.65 -15.65 12.65
CA SER A 195 -2.06 -15.59 13.07
C SER A 195 -3.01 -14.98 12.04
N VAL A 196 -2.73 -15.15 10.75
CA VAL A 196 -3.72 -14.90 9.70
C VAL A 196 -4.42 -16.22 9.43
N LEU A 197 -5.71 -16.26 9.73
CA LEU A 197 -6.61 -17.26 9.17
C LEU A 197 -7.24 -16.60 7.95
N PRO A 198 -6.63 -16.78 6.76
CA PRO A 198 -7.32 -16.43 5.55
C PRO A 198 -8.50 -17.39 5.37
N GLY A 199 -9.61 -16.90 4.83
CA GLY A 199 -10.79 -17.72 4.63
C GLY A 199 -11.95 -16.93 4.06
N ALA A 200 -13.07 -17.62 3.82
CA ALA A 200 -14.34 -16.98 3.50
C ALA A 200 -15.15 -16.79 4.79
N ALA A 201 -15.48 -15.55 5.13
CA ALA A 201 -16.35 -15.25 6.26
C ALA A 201 -17.68 -14.73 5.72
N ALA A 202 -18.80 -15.31 6.16
CA ALA A 202 -20.13 -14.81 5.86
C ALA A 202 -20.70 -14.11 7.10
N LEU A 203 -21.01 -12.83 6.98
CA LEU A 203 -21.86 -12.09 7.92
C LEU A 203 -23.19 -11.84 7.21
N ALA A 204 -24.31 -12.12 7.88
CA ALA A 204 -25.64 -11.72 7.42
C ALA A 204 -26.42 -11.17 8.62
N TRP A 205 -26.86 -9.91 8.53
CA TRP A 205 -27.74 -9.27 9.50
C TRP A 205 -28.91 -8.62 8.76
N GLY A 206 -30.13 -9.09 9.04
CA GLY A 206 -31.37 -8.57 8.48
C GLY A 206 -32.44 -9.66 8.43
N ASP A 207 -33.68 -9.26 8.14
CA ASP A 207 -34.76 -10.21 7.86
C ASP A 207 -34.52 -10.84 6.48
N GLN A 208 -34.54 -12.18 6.36
CA GLN A 208 -34.32 -12.85 5.08
C GLN A 208 -35.49 -12.52 4.12
N GLY A 209 -35.30 -11.50 3.28
CA GLY A 209 -36.32 -10.97 2.37
C GLY A 209 -36.75 -9.52 2.64
N GLY A 210 -36.19 -8.84 3.65
CA GLY A 210 -36.45 -7.42 3.92
C GLY A 210 -35.58 -6.45 3.08
N PRO A 211 -35.97 -5.17 2.96
CA PRO A 211 -35.27 -4.15 2.17
C PRO A 211 -33.91 -3.71 2.76
N LEU A 212 -33.55 -4.18 3.96
CA LEU A 212 -32.29 -3.89 4.63
C LEU A 212 -31.64 -5.21 5.04
N SER A 213 -30.77 -5.73 4.18
CA SER A 213 -29.89 -6.85 4.50
C SER A 213 -28.44 -6.37 4.45
N VAL A 214 -27.71 -6.65 5.52
CA VAL A 214 -26.26 -6.41 5.59
C VAL A 214 -25.61 -7.76 5.42
N SER A 215 -24.95 -7.99 4.29
CA SER A 215 -24.15 -9.19 4.08
C SER A 215 -22.70 -8.83 3.73
N ALA A 216 -21.77 -9.64 4.22
CA ALA A 216 -20.39 -9.65 3.79
C ALA A 216 -19.97 -11.10 3.59
N ASP A 217 -19.61 -11.47 2.36
CA ASP A 217 -19.10 -12.78 1.99
C ASP A 217 -17.87 -12.59 1.09
N GLY A 218 -16.92 -13.51 1.16
CA GLY A 218 -15.71 -13.50 0.35
C GLY A 218 -14.40 -13.54 1.15
N PRO A 219 -13.26 -13.35 0.45
CA PRO A 219 -11.93 -13.46 1.05
C PRO A 219 -11.77 -12.54 2.24
N SER A 220 -11.21 -13.06 3.33
CA SER A 220 -11.02 -12.32 4.56
C SER A 220 -9.71 -12.69 5.23
N ILE A 221 -9.21 -11.79 6.08
CA ILE A 221 -8.10 -12.07 6.98
C ILE A 221 -8.57 -11.83 8.41
N THR A 222 -8.45 -12.86 9.24
CA THR A 222 -8.64 -12.74 10.70
C THR A 222 -7.30 -12.65 11.41
N TYR A 223 -7.17 -11.71 12.35
CA TYR A 223 -5.98 -11.53 13.18
C TYR A 223 -6.33 -11.04 14.59
N LEU A 224 -5.40 -11.19 15.53
CA LEU A 224 -5.52 -10.66 16.90
C LEU A 224 -4.85 -9.29 17.02
N THR A 225 -5.51 -8.36 17.73
CA THR A 225 -4.95 -7.04 18.03
C THR A 225 -5.35 -6.59 19.43
N VAL A 226 -4.53 -5.71 20.02
CA VAL A 226 -4.92 -4.99 21.23
C VAL A 226 -5.55 -3.66 20.81
N ALA A 227 -6.71 -3.34 21.38
CA ALA A 227 -7.38 -2.04 21.21
C ALA A 227 -7.97 -1.57 22.54
N ASP A 228 -8.36 -0.30 22.62
CA ASP A 228 -9.03 0.24 23.80
C ASP A 228 -10.44 -0.36 23.91
N GLY A 229 -10.66 -1.16 24.94
CA GLY A 229 -11.96 -1.69 25.34
C GLY A 229 -12.56 -0.91 26.50
N ARG A 230 -13.75 -1.32 26.97
CA ARG A 230 -14.46 -0.63 28.07
C ARG A 230 -13.67 -0.59 29.38
N ARG A 231 -12.78 -1.55 29.61
CA ARG A 231 -11.95 -1.68 30.82
C ARG A 231 -10.46 -1.59 30.50
N GLY A 232 -10.08 -0.64 29.64
CA GLY A 232 -8.69 -0.44 29.19
C GLY A 232 -8.34 -1.32 27.99
N LYS A 233 -7.04 -1.51 27.75
CA LYS A 233 -6.55 -2.27 26.60
C LYS A 233 -6.95 -3.73 26.68
N ARG A 234 -7.63 -4.23 25.65
CA ARG A 234 -8.16 -5.60 25.55
C ARG A 234 -7.77 -6.22 24.21
N TRP A 235 -7.75 -7.55 24.15
CA TRP A 235 -7.51 -8.34 22.95
C TRP A 235 -8.81 -8.44 22.15
N PHE A 236 -8.69 -8.21 20.85
CA PHE A 236 -9.75 -8.33 19.88
C PHE A 236 -9.34 -9.28 18.77
N GLN A 237 -10.24 -10.17 18.38
CA GLN A 237 -10.18 -10.87 17.11
C GLN A 237 -10.86 -9.98 16.06
N LYS A 238 -10.09 -9.55 15.06
CA LYS A 238 -10.60 -8.75 13.94
C LYS A 238 -10.58 -9.56 12.66
N THR A 239 -11.70 -9.54 11.95
CA THR A 239 -11.84 -10.08 10.59
C THR A 239 -12.02 -8.91 9.64
N VAL A 240 -11.19 -8.85 8.59
CA VAL A 240 -11.26 -7.83 7.54
C VAL A 240 -11.61 -8.54 6.24
N TRP A 241 -12.70 -8.11 5.58
CA TRP A 241 -13.05 -8.60 4.25
C TRP A 241 -12.22 -7.86 3.21
N LEU A 242 -11.66 -8.61 2.28
CA LEU A 242 -10.73 -8.12 1.28
C LEU A 242 -11.32 -8.28 -0.11
N ASN A 243 -10.95 -7.34 -0.97
CA ASN A 243 -11.14 -7.46 -2.41
C ASN A 243 -9.75 -7.50 -3.06
N PRO A 244 -9.18 -8.70 -3.31
CA PRO A 244 -7.85 -8.83 -3.88
C PRO A 244 -7.72 -8.19 -5.27
N GLU A 245 -8.78 -8.23 -6.09
CA GLU A 245 -8.78 -7.61 -7.42
C GLU A 245 -8.65 -6.09 -7.32
N GLN A 246 -9.50 -5.45 -6.51
CA GLN A 246 -9.41 -4.02 -6.23
C GLN A 246 -8.04 -3.65 -5.65
N THR A 247 -7.52 -4.48 -4.73
CA THR A 247 -6.21 -4.31 -4.11
C THR A 247 -5.09 -4.36 -5.14
N LEU A 248 -5.14 -5.29 -6.11
CA LEU A 248 -4.20 -5.41 -7.21
C LEU A 248 -4.30 -4.22 -8.18
N VAL A 249 -5.51 -3.79 -8.53
CA VAL A 249 -5.70 -2.60 -9.39
C VAL A 249 -5.10 -1.37 -8.73
N LEU A 250 -5.42 -1.14 -7.45
CA LEU A 250 -4.87 -0.02 -6.68
C LEU A 250 -3.34 -0.09 -6.57
N THR A 251 -2.79 -1.29 -6.33
CA THR A 251 -1.35 -1.55 -6.32
C THR A 251 -0.71 -1.15 -7.65
N SER A 252 -1.29 -1.56 -8.78
CA SER A 252 -0.75 -1.24 -10.10
C SER A 252 -0.71 0.27 -10.36
N VAL A 253 -1.73 1.01 -9.91
CA VAL A 253 -1.82 2.47 -10.04
C VAL A 253 -0.77 3.15 -9.17
N ALA A 254 -0.58 2.68 -7.93
CA ALA A 254 0.43 3.20 -7.03
C ALA A 254 1.86 2.94 -7.54
N ILE A 255 2.14 1.77 -8.14
CA ILE A 255 3.43 1.48 -8.79
C ILE A 255 3.68 2.45 -9.95
N ARG A 256 2.66 2.74 -10.78
CA ARG A 256 2.78 3.72 -11.87
C ARG A 256 3.07 5.13 -11.34
N GLN A 257 2.42 5.55 -10.25
CA GLN A 257 2.71 6.85 -9.66
C GLN A 257 4.13 6.91 -9.06
N LEU A 258 4.61 5.79 -8.50
CA LEU A 258 6.00 5.66 -8.05
C LEU A 258 6.98 5.82 -9.20
N ALA A 259 6.66 5.26 -10.38
CA ALA A 259 7.45 5.42 -11.60
C ALA A 259 7.46 6.87 -12.10
N ASN A 260 6.31 7.56 -12.11
CA ASN A 260 6.23 8.98 -12.48
C ASN A 260 7.10 9.85 -11.57
N LEU A 261 6.98 9.67 -10.24
CA LEU A 261 7.79 10.39 -9.26
C LEU A 261 9.28 10.12 -9.48
N TRP A 262 9.65 8.85 -9.70
CA TRP A 262 11.03 8.47 -9.99
C TRP A 262 11.56 9.17 -11.25
N ALA A 263 10.80 9.21 -12.34
CA ALA A 263 11.19 9.89 -13.57
C ALA A 263 11.39 11.40 -13.38
N VAL A 264 10.47 12.06 -12.67
CA VAL A 264 10.59 13.49 -12.30
C VAL A 264 11.83 13.73 -11.44
N ALA A 265 12.13 12.82 -10.52
CA ALA A 265 13.33 12.91 -9.68
C ALA A 265 14.63 12.76 -10.49
N LYS A 266 14.71 11.79 -11.42
CA LYS A 266 15.87 11.63 -12.30
C LYS A 266 16.11 12.90 -13.13
N HIS A 267 15.06 13.49 -13.67
CA HIS A 267 15.15 14.76 -14.36
C HIS A 267 15.69 15.87 -13.45
N ARG A 268 15.14 16.01 -12.24
CA ARG A 268 15.53 17.06 -11.29
C ARG A 268 16.98 16.94 -10.81
N TYR A 269 17.46 15.73 -10.53
CA TYR A 269 18.74 15.53 -9.84
C TYR A 269 19.87 15.05 -10.75
N LEU A 270 19.56 14.52 -11.93
CA LEU A 270 20.54 14.00 -12.90
C LEU A 270 20.46 14.67 -14.28
N ASP A 271 19.58 15.66 -14.46
CA ASP A 271 19.31 16.32 -15.74
C ASP A 271 18.92 15.33 -16.86
N GLU A 272 18.32 14.19 -16.50
CA GLU A 272 17.84 13.22 -17.49
C GLU A 272 16.62 13.76 -18.26
N PRO A 273 16.42 13.39 -19.53
CA PRO A 273 15.24 13.79 -20.29
C PRO A 273 13.94 13.37 -19.60
N TRP A 274 12.97 14.29 -19.57
CA TRP A 274 11.63 14.06 -19.05
C TRP A 274 10.58 14.32 -20.10
N ASP A 275 9.63 13.40 -20.24
CA ASP A 275 8.55 13.45 -21.21
C ASP A 275 7.20 13.18 -20.54
N ALA A 276 6.38 14.22 -20.45
CA ALA A 276 5.03 14.16 -19.87
C ALA A 276 4.10 13.17 -20.60
N THR A 277 4.37 12.83 -21.86
CA THR A 277 3.56 11.88 -22.66
C THR A 277 3.79 10.42 -22.27
N GLN A 278 4.96 10.12 -21.69
CA GLN A 278 5.28 8.78 -21.20
C GLN A 278 4.70 8.52 -19.81
N MET A 279 4.32 9.57 -19.10
CA MET A 279 3.76 9.48 -17.76
C MET A 279 2.37 8.85 -17.77
N ARG A 280 2.01 8.22 -16.66
CA ARG A 280 0.71 7.56 -16.48
C ARG A 280 -0.04 8.23 -15.35
N TRP A 281 -0.76 9.30 -15.68
CA TRP A 281 -1.48 10.11 -14.71
C TRP A 281 -2.71 9.40 -14.16
N VAL A 282 -3.09 9.79 -12.96
CA VAL A 282 -4.33 9.35 -12.32
C VAL A 282 -5.27 10.54 -12.14
N THR A 283 -6.55 10.36 -12.43
CA THR A 283 -7.58 11.38 -12.21
C THR A 283 -8.46 11.01 -11.04
N ALA A 284 -9.16 12.00 -10.46
CA ALA A 284 -10.10 11.76 -9.36
C ALA A 284 -11.14 10.69 -9.71
N ASP A 285 -11.68 10.73 -10.94
CA ASP A 285 -12.70 9.77 -11.37
C ASP A 285 -12.12 8.38 -11.60
N GLY A 286 -10.89 8.27 -12.11
CA GLY A 286 -10.18 7.00 -12.18
C GLY A 286 -9.98 6.38 -10.80
N VAL A 287 -9.57 7.15 -9.79
CA VAL A 287 -9.45 6.64 -8.41
C VAL A 287 -10.81 6.25 -7.84
N LYS A 288 -11.85 7.08 -8.01
CA LYS A 288 -13.20 6.77 -7.53
C LYS A 288 -13.73 5.47 -8.14
N ALA A 289 -13.54 5.27 -9.44
CA ALA A 289 -13.96 4.05 -10.13
C ALA A 289 -13.30 2.80 -9.54
N ILE A 290 -12.00 2.88 -9.19
CA ILE A 290 -11.30 1.79 -8.52
C ILE A 290 -11.87 1.54 -7.12
N LEU A 291 -12.19 2.60 -6.37
CA LEU A 291 -12.64 2.51 -4.99
C LEU A 291 -14.12 2.13 -4.82
N GLN A 292 -14.91 2.19 -5.89
CA GLN A 292 -16.30 1.78 -5.85
C GLN A 292 -16.39 0.24 -5.66
N PRO A 293 -17.26 -0.25 -4.76
CA PRO A 293 -17.55 -1.67 -4.70
C PRO A 293 -18.25 -2.12 -5.99
N PRO A 294 -18.14 -3.41 -6.37
CA PRO A 294 -18.94 -3.96 -7.47
C PRO A 294 -20.42 -3.71 -7.20
N SER A 295 -21.13 -3.10 -8.15
CA SER A 295 -22.56 -2.83 -8.00
C SER A 295 -23.36 -4.08 -8.37
N ASP A 296 -23.66 -4.94 -7.40
CA ASP A 296 -24.82 -5.82 -7.52
C ASP A 296 -26.09 -5.04 -7.20
N SER A 297 -27.14 -5.28 -7.97
CA SER A 297 -28.39 -4.53 -8.04
C SER A 297 -29.23 -4.58 -6.74
N GLY A 298 -28.77 -3.90 -5.69
CA GLY A 298 -29.46 -3.70 -4.42
C GLY A 298 -28.65 -2.83 -3.47
N VAL A 299 -29.30 -2.15 -2.51
CA VAL A 299 -28.61 -1.38 -1.46
C VAL A 299 -27.99 -2.38 -0.47
N THR A 300 -26.81 -2.89 -0.81
CA THR A 300 -26.01 -3.73 0.07
C THR A 300 -25.00 -2.84 0.79
N VAL A 301 -25.11 -2.73 2.11
CA VAL A 301 -24.11 -2.02 2.93
C VAL A 301 -22.93 -2.97 3.15
N ALA A 302 -21.79 -2.67 2.54
CA ALA A 302 -20.57 -3.45 2.75
C ALA A 302 -20.01 -3.26 4.16
N VAL A 303 -19.71 -4.36 4.86
CA VAL A 303 -19.04 -4.36 6.16
C VAL A 303 -17.55 -4.63 5.94
N PRO A 304 -16.67 -3.62 6.04
CA PRO A 304 -15.24 -3.79 5.69
C PRO A 304 -14.48 -4.61 6.74
N SER A 305 -14.94 -4.60 8.00
CA SER A 305 -14.34 -5.38 9.07
C SER A 305 -15.31 -5.61 10.23
N MET A 306 -15.05 -6.66 11.00
CA MET A 306 -15.74 -6.99 12.24
C MET A 306 -14.70 -7.26 13.33
N GLY A 307 -14.98 -6.83 14.56
CA GLY A 307 -14.13 -7.10 15.72
C GLY A 307 -14.94 -7.70 16.85
N MET A 308 -14.41 -8.75 17.48
CA MET A 308 -14.94 -9.35 18.69
C MET A 308 -13.89 -9.22 19.81
N GLU A 309 -14.26 -8.59 20.93
CA GLU A 309 -13.44 -8.59 22.14
C GLU A 309 -13.37 -10.03 22.68
N LEU A 310 -12.17 -10.50 23.05
CA LEU A 310 -12.03 -11.82 23.66
C LEU A 310 -12.66 -11.82 25.06
N LEU A 311 -13.19 -12.98 25.46
CA LEU A 311 -13.74 -13.14 26.80
C LEU A 311 -12.60 -13.13 27.84
N TYR A 312 -12.84 -12.42 28.94
CA TYR A 312 -11.96 -12.39 30.10
C TYR A 312 -12.71 -12.97 31.29
N TYR A 313 -12.04 -13.82 32.07
CA TYR A 313 -12.52 -14.11 33.43
C TYR A 313 -12.50 -12.80 34.22
N LEU A 314 -13.53 -12.59 35.03
CA LEU A 314 -13.46 -11.57 36.07
C LEU A 314 -12.41 -12.07 37.06
N ASP A 315 -11.43 -11.23 37.40
CA ASP A 315 -10.60 -11.52 38.56
C ASP A 315 -11.56 -11.67 39.74
N ASP A 316 -11.54 -12.83 40.38
CA ASP A 316 -12.22 -13.00 41.66
C ASP A 316 -11.65 -11.91 42.58
N VAL A 317 -12.51 -10.99 42.99
CA VAL A 317 -12.22 -10.07 44.09
C VAL A 317 -12.24 -10.93 45.35
N GLU A 318 -11.24 -11.78 45.52
CA GLU A 318 -11.01 -12.50 46.77
C GLU A 318 -10.28 -11.56 47.74
N GLY A 319 -11.05 -11.07 48.72
CA GLY A 319 -10.58 -10.89 50.09
C GLY A 319 -9.97 -9.55 50.45
N SER A 320 -10.82 -8.55 50.73
CA SER A 320 -10.57 -7.56 51.79
C SER A 320 -10.94 -8.13 53.15
#